data_AF-Q94X49-F1
#
_entry.id   AF-Q94X49-F1
#
_cell.length_a   1.000
_cell.length_b   1.000
_cell.length_c   1.000
_cell.angle_alpha   90.00
_cell.angle_beta   90.00
_cell.angle_gamma   90.00
#
_symmetry.space_group_name_H-M   'P 1'
#
loop_
_entity.id
_entity.type
_entity.pdbx_description
1 polymer ?
#
loop_
_entity_poly.entity_id
_entity_poly.type
_entity_poly.pdbx_seq_one_letter_code
_entity_poly.pdbx_strand_id
1 'polypeptide(L)' 'MWSPIRKTHPVVKFLNNSLIDLPTPANLSV' A
#
# COMPACT_ATOMS: atom_id res chain seq x y z
N MET A 1 -4.88 -17.42 -11.26
CA MET A 1 -4.15 -16.22 -10.78
C MET A 1 -4.50 -16.00 -9.32
N TRP A 2 -3.54 -16.15 -8.41
CA TRP A 2 -3.76 -15.92 -6.98
C TRP A 2 -3.71 -14.42 -6.71
N SER A 3 -4.86 -13.80 -6.42
CA SER A 3 -4.89 -12.38 -6.05
C SER A 3 -4.48 -12.27 -4.58
N PRO A 4 -3.42 -11.52 -4.24
CA PRO A 4 -2.93 -11.45 -2.87
C PRO A 4 -4.00 -10.85 -1.95
N ILE A 5 -4.28 -11.50 -0.81
CA ILE A 5 -5.31 -11.11 0.19
C ILE A 5 -5.19 -9.64 0.61
N ARG A 6 -3.97 -9.10 0.58
CA ARG A 6 -3.62 -7.69 0.84
C ARG A 6 -4.22 -6.68 -0.14
N LYS A 7 -4.70 -7.10 -1.31
CA LYS A 7 -5.38 -6.23 -2.29
C LYS A 7 -6.90 -6.43 -2.34
N THR A 8 -7.42 -7.54 -1.82
CA THR A 8 -8.84 -7.90 -1.88
C THR A 8 -9.59 -7.63 -0.57
N HIS A 9 -8.96 -7.85 0.59
CA HIS A 9 -9.61 -7.59 1.88
C HIS A 9 -9.62 -6.08 2.20
N PRO A 10 -10.77 -5.43 2.44
CA PRO A 10 -10.90 -3.97 2.51
C PRO A 10 -10.04 -3.30 3.59
N VAL A 11 -9.94 -3.91 4.78
CA VAL A 11 -9.10 -3.40 5.87
C VAL A 11 -7.60 -3.49 5.53
N VAL A 12 -7.18 -4.61 4.93
CA VAL A 12 -5.75 -4.84 4.61
C VAL A 12 -5.34 -4.02 3.39
N LYS A 13 -6.27 -3.81 2.44
CA LYS A 13 -6.09 -2.94 1.28
C LYS A 13 -5.88 -1.48 1.69
N PHE A 14 -6.65 -1.00 2.68
CA PHE A 14 -6.45 0.34 3.24
C PHE A 14 -5.05 0.48 3.85
N LEU A 15 -4.67 -0.45 4.72
CA LEU A 15 -3.33 -0.44 5.33
C LEU A 15 -2.20 -0.52 4.31
N ASN A 16 -2.33 -1.37 3.28
CA ASN A 16 -1.33 -1.49 2.23
C ASN A 16 -1.22 -0.21 1.39
N ASN A 17 -2.33 0.45 1.05
CA ASN A 17 -2.31 1.73 0.32
C ASN A 17 -1.81 2.91 1.16
N SER A 18 -1.98 2.88 2.48
CA SER A 18 -1.57 3.97 3.37
C SER A 18 -0.13 3.85 3.88
N LEU A 19 0.41 2.62 4.00
CA LEU A 19 1.70 2.38 4.66
C LEU A 19 2.77 1.80 3.73
N ILE A 20 2.38 1.09 2.67
CA ILE A 20 3.30 0.32 1.83
C ILE A 20 3.34 0.88 0.41
N ASP A 21 2.18 1.00 -0.23
CA ASP A 21 2.02 1.46 -1.61
C ASP A 21 1.70 2.96 -1.70
N LEU A 22 1.95 3.72 -0.62
CA LEU A 22 1.76 5.17 -0.64
C LEU A 22 2.88 5.80 -1.48
N PRO A 23 2.56 6.64 -2.49
CA PRO A 23 3.57 7.35 -3.25
C PRO A 23 4.24 8.43 -2.40
N THR A 24 5.36 8.09 -1.76
CA THR A 24 6.20 9.06 -1.07
C THR A 24 7.23 9.65 -2.02
N PRO A 25 7.43 10.99 -2.02
CA PRO A 25 8.48 11.60 -2.81
C PRO A 25 9.85 11.08 -2.36
N ALA A 26 10.76 10.81 -3.28
CA ALA A 26 12.11 10.31 -2.95
C ALA A 26 12.98 11.33 -2.19
N ASN A 27 12.48 12.56 -2.04
CA ASN A 27 13.22 13.70 -1.54
C ASN A 27 12.72 14.24 -0.20
N LEU A 28 12.23 13.35 0.67
CA LEU A 28 11.67 13.73 2.00
C LEU A 28 12.68 14.43 2.92
N SER A 29 13.97 14.35 2.61
CA SER A 29 15.07 14.82 3.46
C SER A 29 15.98 15.85 2.79
N VAL A 30 15.62 16.40 1.61
CA VAL A 30 16.21 17.66 1.12
C VAL A 30 15.59 18.84 1.81
#